data_AF-A0A1M5GPY8-F1
#
_entry.id   AF-A0A1M5GPY8-F1
#
_cell.length_a   1.000
_cell.length_b   1.000
_cell.length_c   1.000
_cell.angle_alpha   90.00
_cell.angle_beta   90.00
_cell.angle_gamma   90.00
#
_symmetry.space_group_name_H-M   'P 1'
#
loop_
_entity.id
_entity.type
_entity.pdbx_description
1 polymer ?
#
loop_
_entity_poly.entity_id
_entity_poly.type
_entity_poly.pdbx_seq_one_letter_code
_entity_poly.pdbx_strand_id
1 'polypeptide(L)'
;MPHLRVRGLAFDELESIADILIENLAEITDTPNSHFTLEYQATTYLAVGGASPAYPFFDVLWFDRGDEVKRKVALIIEELVRPLVDSGQDITVLFHDLQGKDYYENGEHF
;
A
#
# COMPACT_ATOMS: atom_id res chain seq x y z
N MET A 1 10.73 1.04 6.97
CA MET A 1 9.80 0.06 7.56
C MET A 1 8.33 0.38 7.28
N PRO A 2 7.94 0.96 6.11
CA PRO A 2 6.59 0.75 5.62
C PRO A 2 6.51 -0.58 4.86
N HIS A 3 5.55 -1.42 5.22
CA HIS A 3 5.17 -2.59 4.45
C HIS A 3 3.84 -2.31 3.75
N LEU A 4 3.85 -2.40 2.42
CA LEU A 4 2.64 -2.29 1.63
C LEU A 4 2.17 -3.68 1.26
N ARG A 5 0.89 -3.97 1.53
CA ARG A 5 0.22 -5.18 1.04
C ARG A 5 -0.93 -4.77 0.15
N VAL A 6 -0.95 -5.31 -1.06
CA VAL A 6 -1.86 -4.88 -2.11
C VAL A 6 -2.68 -6.06 -2.60
N ARG A 7 -3.99 -5.86 -2.65
CA ARG A 7 -4.96 -6.79 -3.23
C ARG A 7 -5.97 -6.03 -4.09
N GLY A 8 -6.66 -6.76 -4.97
CA GLY A 8 -7.67 -6.17 -5.84
C GLY A 8 -7.12 -5.36 -7.03
N LEU A 9 -5.84 -5.55 -7.34
CA LEU A 9 -5.18 -5.14 -8.58
C LEU A 9 -4.69 -6.38 -9.32
N ALA A 10 -4.51 -6.31 -10.64
CA ALA A 10 -3.74 -7.32 -11.34
C ALA A 10 -2.25 -7.21 -10.95
N PHE A 11 -1.52 -8.33 -11.06
CA PHE A 11 -0.10 -8.35 -10.66
C PHE A 11 0.75 -7.43 -11.55
N ASP A 12 0.53 -7.50 -12.87
CA ASP A 12 1.19 -6.71 -13.89
C ASP A 12 0.89 -5.21 -13.77
N GLU A 13 -0.34 -4.85 -13.40
CA GLU A 13 -0.70 -3.46 -13.09
C GLU A 13 0.10 -2.93 -11.89
N LEU A 14 0.16 -3.69 -10.79
CA LEU A 14 0.95 -3.29 -9.62
C LEU A 14 2.46 -3.23 -9.93
N GLU A 15 2.97 -4.20 -10.67
CA GLU A 15 4.36 -4.24 -11.12
C GLU A 15 4.70 -3.01 -11.96
N SER A 16 3.79 -2.58 -12.85
CA SER A 16 4.01 -1.42 -13.74
C SER A 16 4.21 -0.09 -13.01
N ILE A 17 3.70 0.04 -11.78
CA ILE A 17 3.84 1.25 -10.95
C ILE A 17 4.77 1.07 -9.75
N ALA A 18 5.33 -0.12 -9.53
CA ALA A 18 6.02 -0.47 -8.29
C ALA A 18 7.20 0.46 -7.98
N ASP A 19 8.07 0.72 -8.97
CA ASP A 19 9.26 1.55 -8.77
C ASP A 19 8.87 3.01 -8.43
N ILE A 20 7.99 3.60 -9.25
CA ILE A 20 7.53 4.99 -9.07
C ILE A 20 6.78 5.15 -7.76
N LEU A 21 5.96 4.16 -7.38
CA LEU A 21 5.26 4.15 -6.10
C LEU A 21 6.26 4.20 -4.95
N ILE A 22 7.26 3.32 -4.93
CA ILE A 22 8.23 3.25 -3.84
C ILE A 22 9.10 4.51 -3.77
N GLU A 23 9.53 5.05 -4.91
CA GLU A 23 10.30 6.31 -4.96
C GLU A 23 9.53 7.49 -4.37
N ASN A 24 8.26 7.68 -4.78
CA ASN A 24 7.45 8.77 -4.25
C ASN A 24 7.16 8.60 -2.75
N LEU A 25 6.84 7.37 -2.31
CA LEU A 25 6.58 7.11 -0.90
C LEU A 25 7.83 7.32 -0.04
N ALA A 26 9.00 6.94 -0.54
CA ALA A 26 10.27 7.19 0.13
C ALA A 26 10.52 8.69 0.36
N GLU A 27 10.29 9.52 -0.67
CA GLU A 27 10.41 10.97 -0.57
C GLU A 27 9.39 11.56 0.42
N ILE A 28 8.10 11.19 0.30
CA ILE A 28 7.03 11.69 1.16
C ILE A 28 7.26 11.36 2.64
N THR A 29 7.83 10.18 2.91
CA THR A 29 7.99 9.65 4.28
C THR A 29 9.39 9.85 4.86
N ASP A 30 10.29 10.53 4.13
CA ASP A 30 11.71 10.69 4.46
C ASP A 30 12.34 9.36 4.91
N THR A 31 12.13 8.32 4.10
CA THR A 31 12.53 6.95 4.42
C THR A 31 13.25 6.34 3.20
N PRO A 32 14.43 5.72 3.35
CA PRO A 32 15.12 5.07 2.23
C PRO A 32 14.24 4.04 1.51
N ASN A 33 14.29 4.00 0.18
CA ASN A 33 13.52 3.05 -0.64
C ASN A 33 13.77 1.59 -0.21
N SER A 34 15.01 1.27 0.19
CA SER A 34 15.41 -0.07 0.66
C SER A 34 14.70 -0.52 1.94
N HIS A 35 14.04 0.40 2.67
CA HIS A 35 13.28 0.09 3.87
C HIS A 35 11.79 -0.18 3.60
N PHE A 36 11.37 -0.20 2.33
CA PHE A 36 10.03 -0.56 1.94
C PHE A 36 9.95 -2.01 1.49
N THR A 37 8.77 -2.62 1.68
CA THR A 37 8.39 -3.86 1.00
C THR A 37 7.06 -3.65 0.30
N LEU A 38 6.91 -4.18 -0.91
CA LEU A 38 5.65 -4.20 -1.65
C LEU A 38 5.24 -5.66 -1.89
N GLU A 39 4.12 -6.07 -1.30
CA GLU A 39 3.58 -7.42 -1.37
C GLU A 39 2.32 -7.44 -2.23
N TYR A 40 2.30 -8.28 -3.27
CA TYR A 40 1.10 -8.63 -4.00
C TYR A 40 0.36 -9.80 -3.33
N GLN A 41 -0.94 -9.64 -3.10
CA GLN A 41 -1.79 -10.65 -2.49
C GLN A 41 -2.83 -11.18 -3.48
N ALA A 42 -2.57 -12.36 -4.03
CA ALA A 42 -3.46 -13.10 -4.91
C ALA A 42 -4.71 -13.61 -4.14
N THR A 43 -5.70 -12.74 -3.99
CA THR A 43 -6.93 -13.01 -3.24
C THR A 43 -8.14 -12.99 -4.16
N THR A 44 -9.12 -13.86 -3.90
CA THR A 44 -10.38 -13.89 -4.64
C THR A 44 -11.51 -13.45 -3.72
N TYR A 45 -12.28 -12.47 -4.17
CA TYR A 45 -13.39 -11.92 -3.40
C TYR A 45 -14.69 -12.60 -3.80
N LEU A 46 -15.53 -12.84 -2.79
CA LEU A 46 -16.87 -13.39 -2.97
C LEU A 46 -17.90 -12.34 -2.56
N ALA A 47 -18.88 -12.11 -3.43
CA ALA A 47 -20.03 -11.26 -3.17
C ALA A 47 -21.33 -12.04 -3.41
N VAL A 48 -22.47 -11.39 -3.20
CA VAL A 48 -23.77 -11.97 -3.59
C VAL A 48 -23.74 -12.26 -5.09
N GLY A 49 -23.88 -13.53 -5.46
CA GLY A 49 -23.78 -13.98 -6.86
C GLY A 49 -22.46 -14.65 -7.23
N GLY A 50 -21.49 -14.75 -6.31
CA GLY A 50 -20.27 -15.53 -6.50
C GLY A 50 -19.00 -14.69 -6.51
N ALA A 51 -18.00 -15.11 -7.28
CA ALA A 51 -16.76 -14.37 -7.42
C ALA A 51 -17.02 -12.96 -7.97
N SER A 52 -16.45 -11.95 -7.31
CA SER A 52 -16.53 -10.55 -7.73
C SER A 52 -15.14 -10.01 -8.02
N PRO A 53 -14.97 -9.15 -9.02
CA PRO A 53 -13.80 -8.30 -9.07
C PRO A 53 -13.74 -7.51 -7.77
N ALA A 54 -12.56 -7.49 -7.14
CA ALA A 54 -12.31 -6.60 -6.03
C ALA A 54 -12.00 -5.20 -6.55
N TYR A 55 -11.71 -4.30 -5.63
CA TYR A 55 -11.16 -2.99 -5.93
C TYR A 55 -9.77 -2.87 -5.29
N PRO A 56 -8.88 -2.01 -5.82
CA PRO A 56 -7.55 -1.81 -5.26
C PRO A 56 -7.59 -1.48 -3.77
N PHE A 57 -6.86 -2.26 -2.99
CA PHE A 57 -6.78 -2.09 -1.54
C PHE A 57 -5.32 -2.19 -1.09
N PHE A 58 -4.84 -1.13 -0.47
CA PHE A 58 -3.49 -1.00 0.06
C PHE A 58 -3.55 -0.97 1.59
N ASP A 59 -2.98 -1.98 2.24
CA ASP A 59 -2.61 -1.89 3.66
C ASP A 59 -1.20 -1.31 3.77
N VAL A 60 -1.04 -0.24 4.54
CA VAL A 60 0.24 0.41 4.84
C VAL A 60 0.55 0.19 6.31
N LEU A 61 1.42 -0.78 6.59
CA LEU A 61 1.89 -1.06 7.95
C LEU A 61 3.18 -0.29 8.19
N TRP A 62 3.19 0.62 9.15
CA TRP A 62 4.31 1.54 9.35
C TRP A 62 4.39 2.08 10.78
N PHE A 63 5.47 2.77 11.13
CA PHE A 63 5.45 3.67 12.29
C PHE A 63 4.78 4.99 11.90
N ASP A 64 3.84 5.46 12.72
CA ASP A 64 3.04 6.66 12.41
C ASP A 64 3.93 7.89 12.18
N ARG A 65 3.57 8.68 11.17
CA ARG A 65 4.23 9.95 10.79
C ARG A 65 3.25 11.14 10.78
N GLY A 66 2.04 10.94 11.28
CA GLY A 66 1.01 11.95 11.39
C GLY A 66 0.14 12.10 10.14
N ASP A 67 -0.98 12.80 10.33
CA ASP A 67 -2.10 12.84 9.37
C ASP A 67 -1.73 13.46 8.02
N GLU A 68 -0.86 14.48 8.01
CA GLU A 68 -0.46 15.12 6.76
C GLU A 68 0.38 14.20 5.87
N VAL A 69 1.22 13.36 6.47
CA VAL A 69 1.99 12.35 5.72
C VAL A 69 1.05 11.23 5.24
N LYS A 70 0.12 10.76 6.09
CA LYS A 70 -0.92 9.79 5.69
C LYS A 70 -1.71 10.29 4.48
N ARG A 71 -2.12 11.56 4.51
CA ARG A 71 -2.86 12.20 3.41
C ARG A 71 -2.06 12.20 2.10
N LYS A 72 -0.78 12.59 2.15
CA LYS A 72 0.09 12.60 0.96
C LYS A 72 0.32 11.20 0.40
N VAL A 73 0.55 10.21 1.26
CA VAL A 73 0.68 8.80 0.86
C VAL A 73 -0.59 8.29 0.19
N ALA A 74 -1.76 8.56 0.77
CA ALA A 74 -3.02 8.14 0.17
C ALA A 74 -3.27 8.81 -1.19
N LEU A 75 -2.94 10.10 -1.33
CA LEU A 75 -3.10 10.84 -2.58
C LEU A 75 -2.19 10.31 -3.69
N ILE A 76 -0.91 10.03 -3.41
CA ILE A 76 -0.03 9.50 -4.46
C ILE A 76 -0.44 8.10 -4.91
N ILE A 77 -0.95 7.26 -3.99
CA ILE A 77 -1.51 5.94 -4.36
C ILE A 77 -2.72 6.11 -5.26
N GLU A 78 -3.66 7.01 -4.91
CA GLU A 78 -4.81 7.34 -5.77
C GLU A 78 -4.35 7.75 -7.18
N GLU A 79 -3.43 8.71 -7.28
CA GLU A 79 -2.95 9.25 -8.56
C GLU A 79 -2.28 8.20 -9.45
N LEU A 80 -1.47 7.31 -8.86
CA LEU A 80 -0.78 6.25 -9.60
C LEU A 80 -1.69 5.09 -9.99
N VAL A 81 -2.64 4.73 -9.13
CA VAL A 81 -3.54 3.59 -9.35
C VAL A 81 -4.70 3.97 -10.26
N ARG A 82 -5.21 5.20 -10.17
CA ARG A 82 -6.42 5.62 -10.89
C ARG A 82 -6.43 5.29 -12.39
N PRO A 83 -5.33 5.46 -13.16
CA PRO A 83 -5.30 5.12 -14.59
C PRO A 83 -5.36 3.61 -14.88
N LEU A 84 -5.11 2.76 -13.88
CA LEU A 84 -5.06 1.30 -14.01
C LEU A 84 -6.43 0.63 -13.80
N VAL A 85 -7.44 1.40 -13.39
CA VAL A 85 -8.73 0.85 -12.95
C VAL A 85 -9.90 1.62 -13.54
N ASP A 86 -11.05 0.94 -13.62
CA ASP A 86 -12.26 1.50 -14.21
C ASP A 86 -12.66 2.84 -13.57
N SER A 87 -13.24 3.71 -14.38
CA SER A 87 -13.72 5.01 -13.91
C SER A 87 -14.78 4.83 -12.81
N GLY A 88 -14.54 5.46 -11.66
CA GLY A 88 -15.44 5.37 -10.51
C GLY A 88 -15.26 4.12 -9.64
N GLN A 89 -14.29 3.23 -9.96
CA GLN A 89 -13.93 2.14 -9.05
C GLN A 89 -13.20 2.70 -7.83
N ASP A 90 -13.61 2.30 -6.63
CA ASP A 90 -12.97 2.76 -5.39
C ASP A 90 -11.50 2.34 -5.33
N ILE A 91 -10.66 3.17 -4.71
CA ILE A 91 -9.27 2.84 -4.34
C ILE A 91 -9.17 3.10 -2.84
N THR A 92 -8.71 2.10 -2.08
CA THR A 92 -8.65 2.19 -0.63
C THR A 92 -7.22 2.08 -0.13
N VAL A 93 -6.87 2.98 0.79
CA VAL A 93 -5.62 2.95 1.55
C VAL A 93 -5.96 2.89 3.04
N LEU A 94 -5.51 1.85 3.72
CA LEU A 94 -5.69 1.65 5.16
C LEU A 94 -4.32 1.66 5.84
N PHE A 95 -4.17 2.54 6.84
CA PHE A 95 -2.94 2.63 7.63
C PHE A 95 -3.04 1.78 8.89
N HIS A 96 -1.98 1.04 9.19
CA HIS A 96 -1.80 0.31 10.44
C HIS A 96 -0.57 0.86 11.16
N ASP A 97 -0.80 1.58 12.24
CA ASP A 97 0.27 2.17 13.06
C ASP A 97 0.88 1.08 13.95
N LEU A 98 2.11 0.71 13.63
CA LEU A 98 2.93 -0.25 14.36
C LEU A 98 3.54 0.42 15.59
N GLN A 99 3.80 -0.38 16.62
CA GLN A 99 4.51 0.05 17.83
C GLN A 99 5.95 -0.45 17.75
N GLY A 100 6.94 0.44 17.85
CA GLY A 100 8.37 0.09 17.73
C GLY A 100 8.79 -1.04 18.67
N LYS A 101 8.33 -0.98 19.93
CA LYS A 101 8.54 -2.01 20.96
C LYS A 101 8.05 -3.42 20.59
N ASP A 102 7.10 -3.52 19.66
CA ASP A 102 6.49 -4.78 19.22
C ASP A 102 7.02 -5.20 17.82
N TYR A 103 7.88 -4.38 17.21
CA TYR A 103 8.48 -4.62 15.92
C TYR A 103 9.95 -4.97 16.10
N TYR A 104 10.34 -6.21 15.77
CA TYR A 104 11.70 -6.70 15.92
C TYR A 104 12.35 -6.97 14.56
N GLU A 105 13.58 -6.52 14.37
CA GLU A 105 14.45 -6.88 13.26
C GLU A 105 15.78 -7.40 13.81
N ASN A 106 16.24 -8.55 13.32
CA ASN A 106 17.45 -9.22 13.81
C ASN A 106 17.48 -9.45 15.34
N GLY A 107 16.32 -9.61 15.97
CA GLY A 107 16.18 -9.86 17.40
C GLY A 107 16.14 -8.60 18.28
N GLU A 108 16.26 -7.40 17.70
CA GLU A 108 16.21 -6.11 18.40
C GLU A 108 14.97 -5.33 17.96
N HIS A 109 14.38 -4.54 18.86
CA HIS A 109 13.19 -3.74 18.55
C HIS A 109 13.55 -2.30 18.16
N PHE A 110 12.58 -1.62 17.53
CA PHE A 110 12.68 -0.20 17.18
C PHE A 110 12.14 0.72 18.27
#